data_AF-A0A4R8RLB2-F1
#
_entry.id   AF-A0A4R8RLB2-F1
#
_cell.length_a   1.000
_cell.length_b   1.000
_cell.length_c   1.000
_cell.angle_alpha   90.00
_cell.angle_beta   90.00
_cell.angle_gamma   90.00
#
_symmetry.space_group_name_H-M   'P 1'
#
loop_
_entity.id
_entity.type
_entity.pdbx_description
1 polymer ?
#
loop_
_entity_poly.entity_id
_entity_poly.type
_entity_poly.pdbx_seq_one_letter_code
_entity_poly.pdbx_strand_id
1 'polypeptide(L)'
;MQFRLFALILFVLRFAQLCVGLLPTNSDYLEKKGYRLSVSGDRYYVYCDAYDDGDDPVDIIGIDTNNKIITVYAAYNGWEERDESERYKLRDIQMELWDLQPSVRRRDLNAIRRKGIINKTTARQIRRAYSELDMEEDETVILRSSDSGAKASAWALIEDTPFFGGTQKLLSEYDVGKRITQIIIRPTTEISGDHDLEFTFS
;
A
#
# COMPACT_ATOMS: atom_id res chain seq x y z
N MET A 1 15.09 -53.14 -34.04
CA MET A 1 15.50 -52.04 -33.14
C MET A 1 14.63 -50.84 -33.49
N GLN A 2 13.57 -50.47 -32.75
CA GLN A 2 13.55 -49.95 -31.36
C GLN A 2 14.71 -48.95 -31.19
N PHE A 3 14.55 -47.63 -31.04
CA PHE A 3 13.61 -46.79 -30.28
C PHE A 3 13.33 -45.51 -31.10
N ARG A 4 12.10 -45.16 -31.48
CA ARG A 4 11.08 -44.48 -30.67
C ARG A 4 11.60 -43.32 -29.80
N LEU A 5 11.18 -42.11 -30.19
CA LEU A 5 10.43 -41.21 -29.29
C LEU A 5 11.20 -40.54 -28.14
N PHE A 6 12.45 -40.10 -28.35
CA PHE A 6 13.19 -39.31 -27.34
C PHE A 6 13.57 -37.89 -27.77
N ALA A 7 13.24 -37.47 -29.00
CA ALA A 7 13.65 -36.17 -29.51
C ALA A 7 12.63 -35.03 -29.29
N LEU A 8 11.47 -35.30 -28.68
CA LEU A 8 10.35 -34.32 -28.60
C LEU A 8 9.84 -34.02 -27.17
N ILE A 9 10.42 -34.59 -26.10
CA ILE A 9 9.90 -34.39 -24.72
C ILE A 9 10.95 -33.86 -23.72
N LEU A 10 12.24 -33.84 -24.06
CA LEU A 10 13.28 -33.43 -23.09
C LEU A 10 13.90 -32.04 -23.29
N PHE A 11 13.48 -31.28 -24.32
CA PHE A 11 13.95 -29.90 -24.50
C PHE A 11 12.94 -28.82 -24.11
N VAL A 12 11.69 -29.20 -23.83
CA VAL A 12 10.64 -28.26 -23.37
C VAL A 12 10.52 -28.22 -21.85
N LEU A 13 11.27 -29.07 -21.12
CA LEU A 13 11.22 -29.19 -19.66
C LEU A 13 12.43 -28.55 -18.94
N ARG A 14 13.04 -27.52 -19.53
CA ARG A 14 14.02 -26.64 -18.83
C ARG A 14 13.66 -25.15 -18.85
N PHE A 15 12.43 -24.80 -19.22
CA PHE A 15 11.91 -23.43 -19.15
C PHE A 15 10.60 -23.32 -18.37
N ALA A 16 10.46 -24.13 -17.33
CA ALA A 16 9.54 -23.84 -16.24
C ALA A 16 10.37 -23.67 -14.97
N GLN A 17 11.29 -22.69 -14.97
CA GLN A 17 11.53 -21.99 -13.72
C GLN A 17 10.18 -21.40 -13.35
N LEU A 18 9.54 -21.99 -12.34
CA LEU A 18 8.58 -21.26 -11.53
C LEU A 18 9.33 -20.00 -11.07
N CYS A 19 9.11 -18.88 -11.75
CA CYS A 19 9.44 -17.57 -11.23
C CYS A 19 8.46 -17.30 -10.08
N VAL A 20 8.64 -17.99 -8.96
CA VAL A 20 8.27 -17.40 -7.67
C VAL A 20 9.28 -16.27 -7.50
N GLY A 21 8.93 -15.09 -8.02
CA GLY A 21 9.73 -13.89 -7.84
C GLY A 21 9.83 -13.63 -6.36
N LEU A 22 10.98 -13.93 -5.77
CA LEU A 22 11.31 -13.47 -4.43
C LEU A 22 11.28 -11.95 -4.47
N LEU A 23 10.43 -11.36 -3.64
CA LEU A 23 10.40 -9.91 -3.47
C LEU A 23 11.80 -9.43 -3.02
N PRO A 24 12.34 -8.36 -3.61
CA PRO A 24 13.67 -7.84 -3.25
C PRO A 24 13.70 -7.42 -1.79
N THR A 25 14.56 -8.04 -0.98
CA THR A 25 14.61 -7.81 0.48
C THR A 25 15.64 -6.77 0.91
N ASN A 26 16.43 -6.22 0.01
CA ASN A 26 17.54 -5.33 0.36
C ASN A 26 17.28 -3.93 -0.20
N SER A 27 17.40 -2.93 0.67
CA SER A 27 17.38 -1.51 0.31
C SER A 27 18.49 -0.81 1.08
N ASP A 28 19.55 -0.42 0.37
CA ASP A 28 20.62 0.41 0.94
C ASP A 28 20.07 1.69 1.60
N TYR A 29 18.94 2.20 1.11
CA TYR A 29 18.32 3.43 1.60
C TYR A 29 17.63 3.23 2.95
N LEU A 30 16.84 2.16 3.10
CA LEU A 30 16.19 1.80 4.37
C LEU A 30 17.22 1.35 5.41
N GLU A 31 18.17 0.52 5.01
CA GLU A 31 19.24 0.03 5.90
C GLU A 31 20.08 1.17 6.48
N LYS A 32 20.43 2.18 5.67
CA LYS A 32 21.16 3.38 6.13
C LYS A 32 20.40 4.19 7.19
N LYS A 33 19.08 4.03 7.28
CA LYS A 33 18.25 4.64 8.33
C LYS A 33 17.88 3.67 9.43
N GLY A 34 18.54 2.52 9.53
CA GLY A 34 18.30 1.54 10.60
C GLY A 34 16.96 0.82 10.46
N TYR A 35 16.44 0.69 9.24
CA TYR A 35 15.30 -0.19 8.96
C TYR A 35 15.79 -1.52 8.40
N ARG A 36 15.17 -2.61 8.85
CA ARG A 36 15.36 -3.97 8.34
C ARG A 36 14.12 -4.43 7.59
N LEU A 37 14.29 -5.18 6.51
CA LEU A 37 13.18 -5.79 5.78
C LEU A 37 13.15 -7.29 6.00
N SER A 38 11.94 -7.83 6.14
CA SER A 38 11.65 -9.24 5.92
C SER A 38 10.49 -9.37 4.94
N VAL A 39 10.39 -10.50 4.26
CA VAL A 39 9.30 -10.80 3.34
C VAL A 39 8.64 -12.10 3.76
N SER A 40 7.30 -12.08 3.80
CA SER A 40 6.50 -13.29 3.90
C SER A 40 5.24 -13.14 3.04
N GLY A 41 5.05 -14.10 2.13
CA GLY A 41 4.01 -14.02 1.10
C GLY A 41 4.23 -12.83 0.17
N ASP A 42 3.21 -11.98 0.04
CA ASP A 42 3.20 -10.77 -0.79
C ASP A 42 3.49 -9.48 0.01
N ARG A 43 3.97 -9.62 1.24
CA ARG A 43 4.15 -8.50 2.19
C ARG A 43 5.60 -8.32 2.59
N TYR A 44 6.00 -7.05 2.62
CA TYR A 44 7.16 -6.55 3.32
C TYR A 44 6.79 -6.26 4.77
N TYR A 45 7.64 -6.72 5.67
CA TYR A 45 7.63 -6.44 7.09
C TYR A 45 8.84 -5.55 7.36
N VAL A 46 8.58 -4.29 7.65
CA VAL A 46 9.61 -3.29 7.92
C VAL A 46 9.80 -3.26 9.43
N TYR A 47 11.04 -3.40 9.88
CA TYR A 47 11.42 -3.42 11.29
C TYR A 47 12.37 -2.26 11.58
N CYS A 48 12.34 -1.78 12.82
CA CYS A 48 13.31 -0.83 13.34
C CYS A 48 13.57 -1.17 14.81
N ASP A 49 14.84 -1.25 15.22
CA ASP A 49 15.21 -1.61 16.60
C ASP A 49 14.68 -0.61 17.64
N ALA A 50 14.32 0.60 17.21
CA ALA A 50 13.70 1.61 18.06
C ALA A 50 12.16 1.51 18.15
N TYR A 51 11.57 0.42 17.66
CA TYR A 51 10.15 0.11 17.81
C TYR A 51 10.00 -1.30 18.38
N ASP A 52 9.45 -1.39 19.59
CA ASP A 52 9.25 -2.66 20.32
C ASP A 52 10.51 -3.53 20.37
N ASP A 53 11.65 -2.92 20.70
CA ASP A 53 12.99 -3.52 20.70
C ASP A 53 13.37 -4.25 19.39
N GLY A 54 12.68 -3.93 18.29
CA GLY A 54 12.85 -4.53 16.98
C GLY A 54 12.12 -5.86 16.78
N ASP A 55 11.34 -6.35 17.76
CA ASP A 55 10.65 -7.63 17.67
C ASP A 55 9.43 -7.57 16.73
N ASP A 56 8.68 -6.48 16.79
CA ASP A 56 7.50 -6.26 15.94
C ASP A 56 7.81 -5.41 14.69
N PRO A 57 7.14 -5.71 13.56
CA PRO A 57 7.25 -4.87 12.38
C PRO A 57 6.61 -3.51 12.63
N VAL A 58 7.35 -2.45 12.36
CA VAL A 58 6.87 -1.08 12.46
C VAL A 58 5.89 -0.75 11.33
N ASP A 59 6.09 -1.29 10.13
CA ASP A 59 5.14 -1.19 9.02
C ASP A 59 4.99 -2.54 8.30
N ILE A 60 3.79 -2.82 7.76
CA ILE A 60 3.52 -3.98 6.92
C ILE A 60 2.92 -3.50 5.61
N ILE A 61 3.60 -3.75 4.49
CA ILE A 61 3.28 -3.18 3.18
C ILE A 61 3.34 -4.26 2.10
N GLY A 62 2.26 -4.40 1.31
CA GLY A 62 2.23 -5.23 0.11
C GLY A 62 2.42 -4.41 -1.16
N ILE A 63 3.13 -4.96 -2.14
CA ILE A 63 3.34 -4.34 -3.45
C ILE A 63 2.78 -5.24 -4.55
N ASP A 64 1.70 -4.79 -5.18
CA ASP A 64 1.09 -5.46 -6.32
C ASP A 64 1.57 -4.79 -7.62
N THR A 65 2.59 -5.38 -8.25
CA THR A 65 3.14 -4.88 -9.51
C THR A 65 2.26 -5.18 -10.72
N ASN A 66 1.24 -6.04 -10.61
CA ASN A 66 0.32 -6.33 -11.71
C ASN A 66 -0.76 -5.25 -11.80
N ASN A 67 -1.44 -4.98 -10.67
CA ASN A 67 -2.47 -3.96 -10.58
C ASN A 67 -1.90 -2.55 -10.34
N LYS A 68 -0.60 -2.47 -10.05
CA LYS A 68 0.14 -1.25 -9.73
C LYS A 68 -0.37 -0.56 -8.46
N ILE A 69 -0.48 -1.32 -7.37
CA ILE A 69 -1.06 -0.88 -6.11
C ILE A 69 -0.05 -1.10 -4.98
N ILE A 70 0.06 -0.11 -4.09
CA ILE A 70 0.71 -0.27 -2.79
C ILE A 70 -0.40 -0.47 -1.74
N THR A 71 -0.32 -1.52 -0.93
CA THR A 71 -1.26 -1.76 0.16
C THR A 71 -0.55 -1.67 1.50
N VAL A 72 -1.04 -0.83 2.41
CA VAL A 72 -0.53 -0.71 3.78
C VAL A 72 -1.49 -1.44 4.72
N TYR A 73 -0.97 -2.46 5.39
CA TYR A 73 -1.69 -3.29 6.36
C TYR A 73 -1.46 -2.82 7.79
N ALA A 74 -0.27 -2.30 8.08
CA ALA A 74 0.07 -1.72 9.37
C ALA A 74 1.01 -0.53 9.16
N ALA A 75 0.83 0.52 9.96
CA ALA A 75 1.69 1.69 9.93
C ALA A 75 1.90 2.29 11.33
N TYR A 76 2.98 1.87 11.98
CA TYR A 76 3.34 2.24 13.35
C TYR A 76 4.65 3.04 13.41
N ASN A 77 5.20 3.47 12.27
CA ASN A 77 6.43 4.25 12.20
C ASN A 77 6.38 5.59 12.98
N GLY A 78 5.18 6.10 13.24
CA GLY A 78 4.98 7.24 14.16
C GLY A 78 5.25 6.94 15.63
N TRP A 79 5.42 5.67 16.01
CA TRP A 79 5.56 5.21 17.40
C TRP A 79 6.98 4.73 17.74
N GLU A 80 7.91 4.79 16.79
CA GLU A 80 9.34 4.60 17.07
C GLU A 80 9.81 5.55 18.19
N GLU A 81 10.88 5.23 18.92
CA GLU A 81 11.39 6.08 19.99
C GLU A 81 12.40 7.15 19.53
N ARG A 82 12.74 7.17 18.23
CA ARG A 82 13.73 8.09 17.63
C ARG A 82 13.19 9.50 17.44
N ASP A 83 14.03 10.49 17.18
CA ASP A 83 13.51 11.83 16.83
C ASP A 83 12.78 11.82 15.47
N GLU A 84 11.73 12.62 15.31
CA GLU A 84 10.93 12.66 14.06
C GLU A 84 11.79 12.95 12.82
N SER A 85 12.86 13.73 12.98
CA SER A 85 13.81 14.05 11.90
C SER A 85 14.67 12.85 11.43
N GLU A 86 14.73 11.80 12.24
CA GLU A 86 15.54 10.60 11.99
C GLU A 86 14.71 9.47 11.37
N ARG A 87 13.39 9.48 11.60
CA ARG A 87 12.45 8.48 11.10
C ARG A 87 12.14 8.73 9.64
N TYR A 88 11.95 7.66 8.87
CA TYR A 88 11.31 7.80 7.57
C TYR A 88 9.82 7.98 7.74
N LYS A 89 9.26 8.85 6.91
CA LYS A 89 7.82 8.99 6.81
C LYS A 89 7.31 7.78 6.03
N LEU A 90 6.12 7.33 6.35
CA LEU A 90 5.52 6.15 5.69
C LEU A 90 5.49 6.26 4.16
N ARG A 91 5.38 7.48 3.61
CA ARG A 91 5.47 7.70 2.16
C ARG A 91 6.85 7.40 1.58
N ASP A 92 7.91 7.65 2.34
CA ASP A 92 9.27 7.37 1.92
C ASP A 92 9.50 5.85 1.87
N ILE A 93 9.02 5.14 2.89
CA ILE A 93 9.06 3.67 2.96
C ILE A 93 8.25 3.05 1.81
N GLN A 94 7.02 3.52 1.58
CA GLN A 94 6.17 3.03 0.48
C GLN A 94 6.85 3.21 -0.89
N MET A 95 7.46 4.36 -1.15
CA MET A 95 8.08 4.65 -2.44
C MET A 95 9.41 3.92 -2.62
N GLU A 96 10.18 3.74 -1.56
CA GLU A 96 11.38 2.92 -1.60
C GLU A 96 11.04 1.46 -1.92
N LEU A 97 10.05 0.87 -1.25
CA LEU A 97 9.59 -0.49 -1.56
C LEU A 97 9.03 -0.63 -2.98
N TRP A 98 8.38 0.42 -3.49
CA TRP A 98 7.93 0.48 -4.88
C TRP A 98 9.10 0.51 -5.87
N ASP A 99 10.12 1.33 -5.59
CA ASP A 99 11.30 1.49 -6.45
C ASP A 99 12.22 0.26 -6.44
N LEU A 100 12.16 -0.57 -5.40
CA LEU A 100 12.81 -1.88 -5.39
C LEU A 100 12.26 -2.82 -6.48
N GLN A 101 11.03 -2.60 -6.95
CA GLN A 101 10.40 -3.51 -7.91
C GLN A 101 10.92 -3.27 -9.33
N PRO A 102 11.58 -4.25 -9.97
CA PRO A 102 12.29 -4.03 -11.24
C PRO A 102 11.36 -3.81 -12.44
N SER A 103 10.07 -4.12 -12.32
CA SER A 103 9.10 -4.14 -13.42
C SER A 103 8.15 -2.93 -13.45
N VAL A 104 8.36 -1.96 -12.56
CA VAL A 104 7.50 -0.76 -12.45
C VAL A 104 8.32 0.51 -12.34
N ARG A 105 7.70 1.61 -12.76
CA ARG A 105 8.17 2.98 -12.52
C ARG A 105 7.20 3.68 -11.60
N ARG A 106 7.65 4.74 -10.91
CA ARG A 106 6.78 5.56 -10.03
C ARG A 106 5.48 6.00 -10.70
N ARG A 107 5.55 6.47 -11.95
CA ARG A 107 4.39 6.86 -12.78
C ARG A 107 3.41 5.72 -13.08
N ASP A 108 3.83 4.47 -12.93
CA ASP A 108 2.97 3.31 -13.18
C ASP A 108 2.01 3.08 -12.00
N LEU A 109 2.29 3.64 -10.81
CA LEU A 109 1.46 3.51 -9.62
C LEU A 109 0.03 4.02 -9.88
N ASN A 110 -0.98 3.18 -9.62
CA ASN A 110 -2.38 3.47 -9.90
C ASN A 110 -3.22 3.67 -8.64
N ALA A 111 -2.81 3.08 -7.51
CA ALA A 111 -3.51 3.29 -6.25
C ALA A 111 -2.64 3.05 -5.02
N ILE A 112 -3.06 3.65 -3.91
CA ILE A 112 -2.61 3.31 -2.56
C ILE A 112 -3.82 2.87 -1.75
N ARG A 113 -3.75 1.68 -1.16
CA ARG A 113 -4.78 1.10 -0.29
C ARG A 113 -4.29 1.06 1.16
N ARG A 114 -5.16 1.42 2.09
CA ARG A 114 -4.97 1.31 3.54
C ARG A 114 -6.00 0.32 4.07
N LYS A 115 -5.56 -0.71 4.78
CA LYS A 115 -6.43 -1.75 5.33
C LYS A 115 -6.72 -1.47 6.80
N GLY A 116 -7.95 -1.74 7.25
CA GLY A 116 -8.34 -1.68 8.67
C GLY A 116 -7.97 -0.38 9.38
N ILE A 117 -8.62 0.74 9.04
CA ILE A 117 -8.28 2.05 9.64
C ILE A 117 -8.56 2.08 11.15
N ILE A 118 -7.51 2.27 11.97
CA ILE A 118 -7.60 2.48 13.43
C ILE A 118 -7.49 3.96 13.81
N ASN A 119 -6.94 4.82 12.92
CA ASN A 119 -6.81 6.24 13.19
C ASN A 119 -8.19 6.88 13.44
N LYS A 120 -8.44 7.29 14.68
CA LYS A 120 -9.75 7.79 15.14
C LYS A 120 -10.27 8.97 14.32
N THR A 121 -9.39 9.86 13.85
CA THR A 121 -9.79 11.01 13.04
C THR A 121 -10.27 10.55 11.66
N THR A 122 -9.49 9.73 10.97
CA THR A 122 -9.90 9.17 9.67
C THR A 122 -11.18 8.33 9.81
N ALA A 123 -11.24 7.42 10.78
CA ALA A 123 -12.41 6.58 11.06
C ALA A 123 -13.68 7.42 11.26
N ARG A 124 -13.59 8.50 12.05
CA ARG A 124 -14.72 9.44 12.22
C ARG A 124 -15.15 10.09 10.91
N GLN A 125 -14.21 10.52 10.06
CA GLN A 125 -14.56 11.11 8.76
C GLN A 125 -15.20 10.09 7.81
N ILE A 126 -14.76 8.82 7.86
CA ILE A 126 -15.39 7.73 7.12
C ILE A 126 -16.86 7.56 7.52
N ARG A 127 -17.16 7.43 8.81
CA ARG A 127 -18.55 7.31 9.29
C ARG A 127 -19.41 8.52 8.91
N ARG A 128 -18.84 9.72 8.97
CA ARG A 128 -19.52 10.94 8.50
C ARG A 128 -19.79 10.90 7.00
N ALA A 129 -18.89 10.35 6.20
CA ALA A 129 -19.11 10.19 4.76
C ALA A 129 -20.26 9.21 4.47
N TYR A 130 -20.39 8.10 5.21
CA TYR A 130 -21.57 7.23 5.14
C TYR A 130 -22.85 7.95 5.51
N SER A 131 -22.85 8.69 6.63
CA SER A 131 -24.01 9.47 7.07
C SER A 131 -24.42 10.57 6.08
N GLU A 132 -23.47 11.22 5.42
CA GLU A 132 -23.74 12.23 4.38
C GLU A 132 -24.39 11.62 3.13
N LEU A 133 -24.08 10.35 2.85
CA LEU A 133 -24.59 9.63 1.69
C LEU A 133 -25.88 8.84 1.96
N ASP A 134 -26.33 8.81 3.22
CA ASP A 134 -27.44 7.95 3.67
C ASP A 134 -27.20 6.47 3.31
N MET A 135 -25.97 5.99 3.56
CA MET A 135 -25.54 4.62 3.27
C MET A 135 -25.14 3.90 4.55
N GLU A 136 -25.34 2.58 4.57
CA GLU A 136 -24.93 1.73 5.68
C GLU A 136 -23.42 1.47 5.64
N GLU A 137 -22.78 1.35 6.81
CA GLU A 137 -21.32 1.20 6.92
C GLU A 137 -20.77 -0.14 6.38
N ASP A 138 -21.65 -1.12 6.08
CA ASP A 138 -21.30 -2.38 5.42
C ASP A 138 -21.32 -2.30 3.88
N GLU A 139 -21.69 -1.15 3.32
CA GLU A 139 -21.70 -0.92 1.87
C GLU A 139 -20.35 -0.38 1.35
N THR A 140 -20.09 -0.56 0.05
CA THR A 140 -18.93 0.06 -0.61
C THR A 140 -19.28 1.44 -1.14
N VAL A 141 -18.53 2.45 -0.71
CA VAL A 141 -18.67 3.84 -1.19
C VAL A 141 -17.60 4.13 -2.24
N ILE A 142 -18.02 4.71 -3.38
CA ILE A 142 -17.11 5.19 -4.44
C ILE A 142 -17.38 6.68 -4.67
N LEU A 143 -16.35 7.49 -4.41
CA LEU A 143 -16.34 8.94 -4.58
C LEU A 143 -15.35 9.32 -5.67
N ARG A 144 -15.70 10.28 -6.51
CA ARG A 144 -14.85 10.82 -7.58
C ARG A 144 -14.62 12.31 -7.36
N SER A 145 -13.44 12.78 -7.76
CA SER A 145 -13.06 14.20 -7.70
C SER A 145 -13.99 15.12 -8.49
N SER A 146 -14.73 14.58 -9.46
CA SER A 146 -15.72 15.29 -10.28
C SER A 146 -17.15 15.21 -9.74
N ASP A 147 -17.38 14.49 -8.63
CA ASP A 147 -18.72 14.34 -8.06
C ASP A 147 -19.24 15.69 -7.53
N SER A 148 -20.57 15.77 -7.39
CA SER A 148 -21.28 16.96 -6.88
C SER A 148 -22.28 16.58 -5.79
N GLY A 149 -22.79 17.55 -5.05
CA GLY A 149 -23.79 17.32 -4.00
C GLY A 149 -23.23 16.50 -2.83
N ALA A 150 -24.03 15.58 -2.28
CA ALA A 150 -23.65 14.74 -1.13
C ALA A 150 -22.32 13.99 -1.34
N LYS A 151 -22.03 13.53 -2.55
CA LYS A 151 -20.75 12.88 -2.86
C LYS A 151 -19.55 13.83 -2.82
N ALA A 152 -19.72 15.10 -3.20
CA ALA A 152 -18.68 16.11 -3.03
C ALA A 152 -18.46 16.45 -1.55
N SER A 153 -19.53 16.54 -0.77
CA SER A 153 -19.45 16.70 0.69
C SER A 153 -18.70 15.52 1.34
N ALA A 154 -19.06 14.28 0.97
CA ALA A 154 -18.40 13.08 1.44
C ALA A 154 -16.92 13.02 1.02
N TRP A 155 -16.59 13.44 -0.22
CA TRP A 155 -15.21 13.59 -0.67
C TRP A 155 -14.42 14.54 0.22
N ALA A 156 -14.98 15.73 0.51
CA ALA A 156 -14.31 16.74 1.33
C ALA A 156 -14.01 16.24 2.75
N LEU A 157 -14.86 15.36 3.31
CA LEU A 157 -14.60 14.74 4.61
C LEU A 157 -13.36 13.84 4.59
N ILE A 158 -13.16 13.09 3.51
CA ILE A 158 -11.98 12.22 3.37
C ILE A 158 -10.74 13.04 2.99
N GLU A 159 -10.90 14.11 2.21
CA GLU A 159 -9.82 15.04 1.87
C GLU A 159 -9.20 15.69 3.12
N ASP A 160 -10.00 15.95 4.15
CA ASP A 160 -9.58 16.43 5.47
C ASP A 160 -8.95 15.34 6.38
N THR A 161 -8.42 14.26 5.80
CA THR A 161 -7.76 13.18 6.57
C THR A 161 -6.24 13.18 6.37
N PRO A 162 -5.47 12.76 7.39
CA PRO A 162 -4.03 12.64 7.26
C PRO A 162 -3.60 11.63 6.17
N PHE A 163 -4.43 10.63 5.86
CA PHE A 163 -4.11 9.65 4.82
C PHE A 163 -4.29 10.21 3.40
N PHE A 164 -5.30 11.05 3.19
CA PHE A 164 -5.46 11.76 1.92
C PHE A 164 -4.29 12.74 1.72
N GLY A 165 -4.01 13.58 2.72
CA GLY A 165 -2.89 14.52 2.67
C GLY A 165 -1.52 13.82 2.53
N GLY A 166 -1.31 12.70 3.21
CA GLY A 166 -0.11 11.88 3.07
C GLY A 166 0.06 11.29 1.67
N THR A 167 -1.04 10.84 1.06
CA THR A 167 -1.06 10.33 -0.32
C THR A 167 -0.81 11.43 -1.33
N GLN A 168 -1.43 12.61 -1.18
CA GLN A 168 -1.15 13.76 -2.04
C GLN A 168 0.33 14.18 -1.98
N LYS A 169 0.91 14.24 -0.77
CA LYS A 169 2.34 14.55 -0.59
C LYS A 169 3.24 13.50 -1.25
N LEU A 170 2.90 12.22 -1.14
CA LEU A 170 3.63 11.15 -1.85
C LEU A 170 3.62 11.41 -3.36
N LEU A 171 2.45 11.65 -3.95
CA LEU A 171 2.33 11.87 -5.39
C LEU A 171 3.15 13.09 -5.86
N SER A 172 3.17 14.17 -5.06
CA SER A 172 3.91 15.39 -5.39
C SER A 172 5.42 15.30 -5.13
N GLU A 173 5.85 14.75 -3.99
CA GLU A 173 7.26 14.72 -3.59
C GLU A 173 8.06 13.71 -4.43
N TYR A 174 7.42 12.64 -4.91
CA TYR A 174 8.05 11.58 -5.68
C TYR A 174 7.83 11.66 -7.19
N ASP A 175 7.21 12.75 -7.66
CA ASP A 175 6.93 13.03 -9.08
C ASP A 175 6.23 11.84 -9.78
N VAL A 176 5.18 11.31 -9.14
CA VAL A 176 4.36 10.24 -9.73
C VAL A 176 3.60 10.74 -10.98
N GLY A 177 3.37 12.05 -11.06
CA GLY A 177 2.73 12.69 -12.21
C GLY A 177 1.22 12.43 -12.32
N LYS A 178 0.57 12.03 -11.22
CA LYS A 178 -0.87 11.76 -11.15
C LYS A 178 -1.51 12.48 -9.96
N ARG A 179 -2.84 12.54 -9.95
CA ARG A 179 -3.63 13.11 -8.84
C ARG A 179 -4.62 12.08 -8.32
N ILE A 180 -5.06 12.22 -7.07
CA ILE A 180 -6.15 11.41 -6.53
C ILE A 180 -7.43 11.81 -7.27
N THR A 181 -8.05 10.86 -7.96
CA THR A 181 -9.26 11.13 -8.75
C THR A 181 -10.47 10.31 -8.31
N GLN A 182 -10.24 9.21 -7.58
CA GLN A 182 -11.31 8.45 -6.94
C GLN A 182 -10.85 7.89 -5.58
N ILE A 183 -11.78 7.91 -4.62
CA ILE A 183 -11.66 7.34 -3.28
C ILE A 183 -12.66 6.19 -3.19
N ILE A 184 -12.21 5.04 -2.70
CA ILE A 184 -13.06 3.88 -2.46
C ILE A 184 -12.97 3.51 -0.98
N ILE A 185 -14.11 3.46 -0.31
CA ILE A 185 -14.24 3.04 1.09
C ILE A 185 -14.98 1.70 1.10
N ARG A 186 -14.44 0.72 1.81
CA ARG A 186 -15.01 -0.64 1.86
C ARG A 186 -15.00 -1.17 3.28
N PRO A 187 -15.93 -2.07 3.65
CA PRO A 187 -15.81 -2.82 4.89
C PRO A 187 -14.45 -3.52 4.94
N THR A 188 -13.80 -3.47 6.11
CA THR A 188 -12.51 -4.13 6.28
C THR A 188 -12.69 -5.65 6.39
N THR A 189 -11.70 -6.39 5.89
CA THR A 189 -11.55 -7.83 6.15
C THR A 189 -10.51 -8.11 7.25
N GLU A 190 -9.87 -7.08 7.77
CA GLU A 190 -8.89 -7.20 8.85
C GLU A 190 -9.61 -7.49 10.18
N ILE A 191 -8.94 -8.18 11.08
CA ILE A 191 -9.49 -8.55 12.41
C ILE A 191 -9.80 -7.31 13.26
N SER A 192 -9.17 -6.17 12.93
CA SER A 192 -9.35 -4.90 13.63
C SER A 192 -9.31 -3.71 12.65
N GLY A 193 -9.82 -2.57 13.11
CA GLY A 193 -9.97 -1.37 12.29
C GLY A 193 -11.40 -1.20 11.74
N ASP A 194 -11.67 -0.02 11.19
CA ASP A 194 -13.01 0.40 10.74
C ASP A 194 -13.27 -0.08 9.29
N HIS A 195 -12.72 0.64 8.32
CA HIS A 195 -12.87 0.38 6.89
C HIS A 195 -11.52 0.30 6.21
N ASP A 196 -11.53 -0.20 4.99
CA ASP A 196 -10.43 -0.03 4.04
C ASP A 196 -10.63 1.27 3.26
N LEU A 197 -9.52 1.96 2.98
CA LEU A 197 -9.51 3.19 2.18
C LEU A 197 -8.54 3.06 1.01
N GLU A 198 -9.02 3.26 -0.21
CA GLU A 198 -8.22 3.20 -1.43
C GLU A 198 -8.28 4.51 -2.18
N PHE A 199 -7.12 5.09 -2.45
CA PHE A 199 -6.95 6.27 -3.28
C PHE A 199 -6.46 5.83 -4.65
N THR A 200 -7.21 6.14 -5.69
CA THR A 200 -6.88 5.80 -7.08
C THR A 200 -6.48 7.05 -7.86
N PHE A 201 -5.57 6.87 -8.81
CA PHE A 201 -4.85 7.97 -9.45
C PHE A 201 -5.08 8.02 -10.96
N SER A 202 -5.16 9.24 -11.50
CA SER A 202 -5.11 9.49 -12.95
C SER A 202 -4.43 10.81 -13.29
#